data_AF-A0A363SYT5-F1
#
_entry.id   AF-A0A363SYT5-F1
#
_cell.length_a   1.000
_cell.length_b   1.000
_cell.length_c   1.000
_cell.angle_alpha   90.00
_cell.angle_beta   90.00
_cell.angle_gamma   90.00
#
_symmetry.space_group_name_H-M   'P 1'
#
loop_
_entity.id
_entity.type
_entity.pdbx_description
1 polymer ?
#
loop_
_entity_poly.entity_id
_entity_poly.type
_entity_poly.pdbx_seq_one_letter_code
_entity_poly.pdbx_strand_id
1 'polypeptide(L)'
;MSDKQTYDEKHNQPQRYEIRLKGHLDDRWAEWFEGLTITLEENGDTFLTGPVVDQAALHGLLKKVRDLGIPLLSVNLVQSQPKKE
;
A
#
# COMPACT_ATOMS: atom_id res chain seq x y z
N MET A 1 4.91 6.12 -35.17
CA MET A 1 5.11 5.05 -34.17
C MET A 1 4.35 5.51 -32.94
N SER A 2 3.07 5.15 -32.83
CA SER A 2 2.30 5.45 -31.63
C SER A 2 2.60 4.33 -30.65
N ASP A 3 3.37 4.62 -29.62
CA ASP A 3 3.30 3.87 -28.37
C ASP A 3 1.88 4.05 -27.84
N LYS A 4 0.94 3.28 -28.39
CA LYS A 4 -0.39 3.09 -27.83
C LYS A 4 -0.14 2.37 -26.53
N GLN A 5 0.07 3.19 -25.52
CA GLN A 5 0.11 2.84 -24.13
C GLN A 5 -0.96 1.79 -23.88
N THR A 6 -0.48 0.57 -23.63
CA THR A 6 -1.27 -0.50 -23.08
C THR A 6 -1.71 -0.01 -21.70
N TYR A 7 -2.78 0.80 -21.66
CA TYR A 7 -3.55 1.12 -20.47
C TYR A 7 -4.28 -0.17 -20.11
N ASP A 8 -3.46 -1.13 -19.68
CA ASP A 8 -3.75 -2.55 -19.56
C ASP A 8 -4.84 -2.72 -18.52
N GLU A 9 -5.80 -3.60 -18.81
CA GLU A 9 -6.91 -4.02 -17.94
C GLU A 9 -6.44 -4.55 -16.55
N LYS A 10 -5.12 -4.67 -16.36
CA LYS A 10 -4.44 -5.03 -15.11
C LYS A 10 -4.54 -3.98 -14.00
N HIS A 11 -4.84 -2.71 -14.30
CA HIS A 11 -4.95 -1.66 -13.26
C HIS A 11 -6.21 -1.78 -12.39
N ASN A 12 -7.17 -2.61 -12.81
CA ASN A 12 -8.42 -2.85 -12.10
C ASN A 12 -8.46 -4.25 -11.45
N GLN A 13 -7.32 -4.95 -11.42
CA GLN A 13 -7.20 -6.20 -10.69
C GLN A 13 -6.61 -5.93 -9.30
N PRO A 14 -7.10 -6.61 -8.25
CA PRO A 14 -6.53 -6.50 -6.92
C PRO A 14 -5.03 -6.84 -6.94
N GLN A 15 -4.22 -5.87 -6.57
CA GLN A 15 -2.77 -5.97 -6.54
C GLN A 15 -2.29 -5.85 -5.11
N ARG A 16 -1.33 -6.68 -4.70
CA ARG A 16 -0.78 -6.61 -3.35
C ARG A 16 0.28 -5.52 -3.29
N TYR A 17 0.15 -4.61 -2.33
CA TYR A 17 1.10 -3.55 -2.10
C TYR A 17 1.77 -3.70 -0.74
N GLU A 18 2.98 -3.18 -0.68
CA GLU A 18 3.76 -2.97 0.52
C GLU A 18 4.04 -1.47 0.65
N ILE A 19 3.60 -0.88 1.76
CA ILE A 19 3.74 0.55 2.03
C ILE A 19 4.48 0.71 3.36
N ARG A 20 5.56 1.49 3.35
CA ARG A 20 6.34 1.80 4.55
C ARG A 20 6.14 3.25 4.95
N LEU A 21 5.87 3.48 6.22
CA LEU A 21 5.63 4.79 6.80
C LEU A 21 6.62 5.04 7.95
N LYS A 22 7.08 6.28 8.11
CA LYS A 22 7.97 6.66 9.21
C LYS A 22 7.19 6.75 10.52
N GLY A 23 7.69 6.12 11.58
CA GLY A 23 7.01 6.15 12.87
C GLY A 23 5.95 5.06 13.02
N HIS A 24 5.53 4.81 14.25
CA HIS A 24 4.44 3.89 14.58
C HIS A 24 3.09 4.56 14.38
N LEU A 25 2.23 3.91 13.61
CA LEU A 25 0.85 4.32 13.44
C LEU A 25 0.10 4.04 14.74
N ASP A 26 -0.55 5.06 15.27
CA ASP A 26 -1.42 4.94 16.44
C ASP A 26 -2.63 4.05 16.12
N ASP A 27 -2.98 3.14 17.04
CA ASP A 27 -4.05 2.15 16.90
C ASP A 27 -5.39 2.77 16.47
N ARG A 28 -5.63 4.04 16.84
CA ARG A 28 -6.84 4.80 16.46
C ARG A 28 -7.01 4.98 14.95
N TRP A 29 -5.94 4.88 14.18
CA TRP A 29 -5.96 5.00 12.72
C TRP A 29 -5.90 3.65 12.01
N ALA A 30 -5.78 2.54 12.74
CA ALA A 30 -5.72 1.21 12.14
C ALA A 30 -6.97 0.89 11.31
N GLU A 31 -8.14 1.33 11.76
CA GLU A 31 -9.43 1.21 11.05
C GLU A 31 -9.41 1.93 9.68
N TRP A 32 -8.59 2.98 9.52
CA TRP A 32 -8.49 3.67 8.24
C TRP A 32 -7.76 2.83 7.17
N PHE A 33 -7.01 1.81 7.57
CA PHE A 33 -6.26 0.93 6.68
C PHE A 33 -6.87 -0.48 6.62
N GLU A 34 -8.19 -0.59 6.83
CA GLU A 34 -8.95 -1.83 6.67
C GLU A 34 -8.57 -2.61 5.40
N GLY A 35 -8.40 -3.93 5.55
CA GLY A 35 -7.96 -4.82 4.48
C GLY A 35 -6.43 -4.90 4.31
N LEU A 36 -5.66 -4.04 4.98
CA LEU A 36 -4.21 -4.15 5.10
C LEU A 36 -3.82 -4.74 6.45
N THR A 37 -2.77 -5.55 6.44
CA THR A 37 -2.06 -5.95 7.65
C THR A 37 -1.11 -4.82 8.04
N ILE A 38 -1.22 -4.36 9.28
CA ILE A 38 -0.36 -3.33 9.87
C ILE A 38 0.64 -4.02 10.80
N THR A 39 1.91 -3.81 10.55
CA THR A 39 3.01 -4.30 11.39
C THR A 39 3.83 -3.12 11.87
N LEU A 40 3.98 -2.99 13.19
CA LEU A 40 4.91 -2.04 13.79
C LEU A 40 6.30 -2.69 13.82
N GLU A 41 7.24 -2.15 13.07
CA GLU A 41 8.60 -2.68 12.99
C GLU A 41 9.46 -2.20 14.18
N GLU A 42 10.48 -2.99 14.54
CA GLU A 42 11.41 -2.69 15.65
C GLU A 42 12.22 -1.40 15.43
N ASN A 43 12.42 -1.02 14.16
CA ASN A 43 13.08 0.22 13.76
C ASN A 43 12.24 1.49 14.03
N GLY A 44 11.02 1.33 14.56
CA GLY A 44 10.10 2.43 14.83
C GLY A 44 9.22 2.82 13.64
N ASP A 45 9.22 2.08 12.53
CA ASP A 45 8.43 2.36 11.33
C ASP A 45 7.17 1.48 11.26
N THR A 46 6.21 1.88 10.44
CA THR A 46 4.98 1.12 10.20
C THR A 46 5.02 0.49 8.81
N PHE A 47 4.76 -0.80 8.76
CA PHE A 47 4.67 -1.57 7.53
C PHE A 47 3.24 -2.00 7.27
N LEU A 48 2.68 -1.54 6.15
CA LEU A 48 1.36 -1.91 5.68
C LEU A 48 1.49 -2.87 4.49
N THR A 49 0.84 -4.03 4.55
CA THR A 49 0.81 -4.99 3.45
C THR A 49 -0.59 -5.53 3.21
N GLY A 50 -1.03 -5.62 1.96
CA GLY A 50 -2.32 -6.21 1.64
C GLY A 50 -2.77 -5.97 0.20
N PRO A 51 -3.87 -6.62 -0.20
CA PRO A 51 -4.49 -6.39 -1.50
C PRO A 51 -5.10 -5.00 -1.57
N VAL A 52 -4.86 -4.31 -2.67
CA VAL A 52 -5.49 -3.04 -3.02
C VAL A 52 -6.30 -3.27 -4.29
N VAL A 53 -7.59 -2.96 -4.21
CA VAL A 53 -8.59 -3.35 -5.23
C VAL A 53 -8.31 -2.73 -6.59
N ASP A 54 -7.90 -1.45 -6.61
CA ASP A 54 -7.57 -0.69 -7.80
C ASP A 54 -6.63 0.49 -7.46
N GLN A 55 -6.26 1.28 -8.48
CA GLN A 55 -5.44 2.47 -8.27
C GLN A 55 -6.14 3.56 -7.45
N ALA A 56 -7.47 3.69 -7.53
CA ALA A 56 -8.19 4.70 -6.75
C ALA A 56 -8.11 4.40 -5.24
N ALA A 57 -8.23 3.13 -4.85
CA ALA A 57 -8.02 2.66 -3.49
C ALA A 57 -6.58 2.92 -3.02
N LEU A 58 -5.57 2.67 -3.87
CA LEU A 58 -4.17 2.97 -3.55
C LEU A 58 -3.98 4.46 -3.25
N HIS A 59 -4.45 5.33 -4.15
CA HIS A 59 -4.36 6.78 -3.96
C HIS A 59 -5.16 7.26 -2.75
N GLY A 60 -6.28 6.61 -2.43
CA GLY A 60 -7.03 6.83 -1.19
C GLY A 60 -6.21 6.54 0.07
N LEU A 61 -5.45 5.44 0.08
CA LEU A 61 -4.54 5.10 1.18
C LEU A 61 -3.41 6.13 1.33
N LEU A 62 -2.79 6.54 0.22
CA LEU A 62 -1.72 7.55 0.24
C LEU A 62 -2.22 8.93 0.69
N LYS A 63 -3.47 9.27 0.34
CA LYS A 63 -4.12 10.49 0.85
C LYS A 63 -4.29 10.44 2.36
N LYS A 64 -4.71 9.30 2.93
CA LYS A 64 -4.82 9.11 4.39
C LYS A 64 -3.46 9.30 5.07
N VAL A 65 -2.40 8.71 4.53
CA VAL A 65 -1.03 8.91 5.04
C VAL A 65 -0.64 10.40 5.05
N ARG A 66 -0.92 11.12 3.97
CA ARG A 66 -0.69 12.57 3.88
C ARG A 66 -1.51 13.35 4.91
N ASP A 67 -2.78 13.00 5.11
CA ASP A 67 -3.67 13.67 6.06
C ASP A 67 -3.24 13.44 7.52
N LEU A 68 -2.57 12.32 7.81
CA LEU A 68 -1.94 12.04 9.10
C LEU A 68 -0.59 12.76 9.29
N GLY A 69 -0.05 13.39 8.26
CA GLY A 69 1.26 14.05 8.29
C GLY A 69 2.44 13.08 8.45
N ILE A 70 2.23 11.79 8.16
CA ILE A 70 3.25 10.76 8.33
C ILE A 70 4.12 10.70 7.07
N PRO A 71 5.47 10.73 7.18
CA PRO A 71 6.34 10.55 6.03
C PRO A 71 6.17 9.16 5.39
N LEU A 72 5.85 9.15 4.10
CA LEU A 72 5.84 7.95 3.27
C LEU A 72 7.27 7.58 2.88
N LEU A 73 7.73 6.38 3.27
CA LEU A 73 9.08 5.90 3.00
C LEU A 73 9.16 5.14 1.67
N SER A 74 8.21 4.24 1.40
CA SER A 74 8.17 3.50 0.13
C SER A 74 6.78 2.95 -0.17
N VAL A 75 6.53 2.72 -1.46
CA VAL A 75 5.36 2.00 -1.99
C VAL A 75 5.87 1.02 -3.03
N ASN A 76 5.65 -0.27 -2.79
CA ASN A 76 6.09 -1.33 -3.68
C ASN A 76 4.90 -2.19 -4.10
N LEU A 77 4.74 -2.38 -5.40
CA LEU A 77 3.86 -3.42 -5.92
C LEU A 77 4.55 -4.76 -5.75
N VAL A 78 3.96 -5.66 -4.97
CA VAL A 78 4.48 -7.02 -4.83
C VAL A 78 3.64 -7.96 -5.67
N GLN A 79 4.29 -8.59 -6.64
CA GLN A 79 3.71 -9.76 -7.30
C GLN A 79 3.58 -10.82 -6.20
N SER A 80 2.37 -11.37 -6.01
CA SER A 80 2.14 -12.50 -5.12
C SER A 80 3.10 -13.63 -5.50
N GLN A 81 4.27 -13.68 -4.86
CA GLN A 81 5.13 -14.84 -5.01
C GLN A 81 4.39 -16.00 -4.32
N PRO A 82 4.26 -17.16 -4.97
CA PRO A 82 3.78 -18.33 -4.27
C PRO A 82 4.75 -18.56 -3.12
N LYS A 83 4.22 -18.50 -1.90
CA LYS A 83 4.92 -18.84 -0.66
C LYS A 83 5.53 -20.23 -0.89
N LYS A 84 6.83 -20.32 -1.17
CA LYS A 84 7.51 -21.62 -1.22
C LYS A 84 7.56 -22.14 0.20
N GLU A 85 6.86 -23.26 0.38
CA GLU A 85 6.90 -24.15 1.54
C GLU A 85 8.31 -24.69 1.80
#